data_AF-A0A0C2G282-F1
#
_entry.id   AF-A0A0C2G282-F1
#
_cell.length_a   1.000
_cell.length_b   1.000
_cell.length_c   1.000
_cell.angle_alpha   90.00
_cell.angle_beta   90.00
_cell.angle_gamma   90.00
#
_symmetry.space_group_name_H-M   'P 1'
#
loop_
_entity.id
_entity.type
_entity.pdbx_description
1 polymer ?
#
loop_
_entity_poly.entity_id
_entity_poly.type
_entity_poly.pdbx_seq_one_letter_code
_entity_poly.pdbx_strand_id
1 'polypeptide(L)'
;SAAEEVDRFVEKNFALISYSDKFLELSTEDVVELLSKDELNVASEEEAFNAAMRWIEHSPERTNVLERWLNSIFPSLLSQE
;
A
#
# COMPACT_ATOMS: atom_id res chain seq x y z
N SER A 1 12.29 1.65 19.88
CA SER A 1 11.12 2.31 20.51
C SER A 1 9.86 1.52 20.19
N ALA A 2 8.77 1.68 20.95
CA ALA A 2 7.50 0.98 20.66
C ALA A 2 6.98 1.27 19.24
N ALA A 3 7.18 2.49 18.74
CA ALA A 3 6.82 2.88 17.38
C ALA A 3 7.57 2.03 16.32
N GLU A 4 8.90 1.88 16.43
CA GLU A 4 9.71 1.10 15.49
C GLU A 4 9.40 -0.41 15.50
N GLU A 5 8.77 -0.91 16.55
CA GLU A 5 8.33 -2.31 16.62
C GLU A 5 6.97 -2.50 15.95
N VAL A 6 6.09 -1.51 16.06
CA VAL A 6 4.82 -1.45 15.32
C VAL A 6 5.08 -1.32 13.83
N ASP A 7 5.99 -0.43 13.41
CA ASP A 7 6.35 -0.25 12.00
C ASP A 7 6.86 -1.56 11.38
N ARG A 8 7.82 -2.21 12.04
CA ARG A 8 8.33 -3.52 11.59
C ARG A 8 7.29 -4.63 11.59
N PHE A 9 6.34 -4.59 12.51
CA PHE A 9 5.24 -5.55 12.54
C PHE A 9 4.32 -5.34 11.33
N VAL A 10 3.99 -4.08 11.03
CA VAL A 10 3.17 -3.70 9.87
C VAL A 10 3.88 -4.09 8.58
N GLU A 11 5.17 -3.82 8.45
CA GLU A 11 5.98 -4.18 7.27
C GLU A 11 6.00 -5.69 7.03
N LYS A 12 6.24 -6.49 8.07
CA LYS A 12 6.30 -7.96 7.97
C LYS A 12 4.95 -8.63 7.72
N ASN A 13 3.86 -7.98 8.15
CA ASN A 13 2.51 -8.53 8.06
C ASN A 13 1.63 -7.74 7.09
N PHE A 14 2.22 -6.91 6.24
CA PHE A 14 1.46 -6.01 5.36
C PHE A 14 0.42 -6.76 4.53
N ALA A 15 0.80 -7.91 3.96
CA ALA A 15 -0.10 -8.78 3.22
C ALA A 15 -1.34 -9.18 4.06
N LEU A 16 -1.12 -9.65 5.29
CA LEU A 16 -2.22 -10.01 6.20
C LEU A 16 -3.09 -8.80 6.56
N ILE A 17 -2.47 -7.64 6.77
CA ILE A 17 -3.16 -6.40 7.11
C ILE A 17 -3.99 -5.91 5.93
N SER A 18 -3.46 -5.97 4.70
CA SER A 18 -4.13 -5.51 3.49
C SER A 18 -5.39 -6.32 3.13
N TYR A 19 -5.46 -7.58 3.57
CA TYR A 19 -6.67 -8.39 3.46
C TYR A 19 -7.75 -8.07 4.50
N SER A 20 -7.40 -7.37 5.59
CA SER A 20 -8.33 -7.07 6.67
C SER A 20 -9.27 -5.90 6.34
N ASP A 21 -10.50 -5.94 6.88
CA ASP A 21 -11.46 -4.85 6.71
C ASP A 21 -10.95 -3.51 7.26
N LYS A 22 -10.13 -3.55 8.33
CA LYS A 22 -9.51 -2.36 8.91
C LYS A 22 -8.63 -1.61 7.91
N PHE A 23 -8.00 -2.32 6.99
CA PHE A 23 -7.22 -1.69 5.92
C PHE A 23 -8.13 -0.96 4.93
N LEU A 24 -9.30 -1.51 4.62
CA LEU A 24 -10.30 -0.89 3.75
C LEU A 24 -10.90 0.39 4.36
N GLU A 25 -10.93 0.45 5.70
CA GLU A 25 -11.36 1.61 6.48
C GLU A 25 -10.27 2.68 6.63
N LEU A 26 -9.01 2.40 6.29
CA LEU A 26 -7.93 3.38 6.39
C LEU A 26 -8.16 4.58 5.46
N SER A 27 -7.69 5.73 5.92
CA SER A 27 -7.72 6.96 5.14
C SER A 27 -6.76 6.87 3.97
N THR A 28 -7.02 7.68 2.96
CA THR A 28 -6.15 7.86 1.81
C THR A 28 -4.70 8.14 2.17
N GLU A 29 -4.50 9.03 3.14
CA GLU A 29 -3.18 9.43 3.62
C GLU A 29 -2.45 8.26 4.27
N ASP A 30 -3.14 7.51 5.15
CA ASP A 30 -2.59 6.34 5.83
C ASP A 30 -2.18 5.25 4.84
N VAL A 31 -3.03 4.96 3.84
CA VAL A 31 -2.72 3.93 2.82
C VAL A 31 -1.59 4.37 1.91
N VAL A 32 -1.54 5.63 1.49
CA VAL A 32 -0.44 6.16 0.70
C VAL A 32 0.86 6.13 1.51
N GLU A 33 0.84 6.51 2.78
CA GLU A 33 2.02 6.44 3.65
C GLU A 33 2.49 4.99 3.81
N LEU A 34 1.56 4.06 4.06
CA LEU A 34 1.86 2.63 4.16
C LEU A 34 2.51 2.11 2.88
N LEU A 35 1.88 2.36 1.73
CA LEU A 35 2.34 1.91 0.41
C LEU A 35 3.60 2.64 -0.08
N SER A 36 3.93 3.81 0.48
CA SER A 36 5.14 4.57 0.14
C SER A 36 6.37 4.16 0.97
N LYS A 37 6.22 3.21 1.90
CA LYS A 37 7.36 2.68 2.65
C LYS A 37 8.18 1.75 1.76
N ASP A 38 9.39 2.18 1.44
CA ASP A 38 10.43 1.41 0.73
C ASP A 38 10.76 0.06 1.42
N GLU A 39 10.57 -0.03 2.75
CA GLU A 39 10.86 -1.23 3.55
C GLU A 39 9.65 -2.14 3.77
N LEU A 40 8.55 -1.93 3.03
CA LEU A 40 7.45 -2.89 3.01
C LEU A 40 7.99 -4.26 2.60
N ASN A 41 7.91 -5.23 3.51
CA ASN A 41 8.34 -6.60 3.25
C ASN A 41 7.25 -7.35 2.45
N VAL A 42 6.77 -6.72 1.38
CA VAL A 42 5.95 -7.33 0.35
C VAL A 42 6.84 -8.25 -0.48
N ALA A 43 6.39 -9.47 -0.76
CA ALA A 43 7.19 -10.43 -1.52
C ALA A 43 7.45 -9.93 -2.96
N SER A 44 6.62 -9.00 -3.45
CA SER A 44 6.73 -8.32 -4.74
C SER A 44 5.85 -7.06 -4.73
N GLU A 45 6.15 -6.08 -5.58
CA GLU A 45 5.30 -4.88 -5.80
C GLU A 45 3.87 -5.23 -6.24
N GLU A 46 3.67 -6.44 -6.77
CA GLU A 46 2.36 -7.01 -7.08
C GLU A 46 1.46 -7.13 -5.83
N GLU A 47 1.99 -7.44 -4.65
CA GLU A 47 1.17 -7.49 -3.42
C GLU A 47 0.72 -6.10 -2.98
N ALA A 48 1.60 -5.09 -3.08
CA ALA A 48 1.26 -3.70 -2.81
C ALA A 48 0.21 -3.19 -3.80
N PHE A 49 0.36 -3.55 -5.08
CA PHE A 49 -0.62 -3.25 -6.12
C PHE A 49 -1.99 -3.89 -5.83
N ASN A 50 -2.01 -5.20 -5.54
CA ASN A 50 -3.25 -5.92 -5.24
C ASN A 50 -3.95 -5.37 -3.98
N ALA A 51 -3.19 -5.02 -2.94
CA ALA A 51 -3.70 -4.37 -1.74
C ALA A 51 -4.38 -3.03 -2.07
N ALA A 52 -3.70 -2.20 -2.86
CA ALA A 52 -4.20 -0.89 -3.26
C ALA A 52 -5.44 -1.01 -4.17
N MET A 53 -5.46 -2.00 -5.07
CA MET A 53 -6.62 -2.32 -5.93
C MET A 53 -7.84 -2.67 -5.07
N ARG A 54 -7.68 -3.59 -4.10
CA ARG A 54 -8.73 -4.00 -3.17
C ARG A 54 -9.29 -2.83 -2.36
N TRP A 55 -8.41 -1.90 -1.95
CA TRP A 55 -8.80 -0.71 -1.21
C TRP A 55 -9.66 0.27 -2.02
N ILE A 56 -9.46 0.35 -3.33
CA ILE A 56 -10.26 1.18 -4.24
C ILE A 56 -11.54 0.47 -4.65
N GLU A 57 -11.50 -0.84 -4.85
CA GLU A 57 -12.72 -1.62 -5.12
C GLU A 57 -13.74 -1.44 -3.99
N HIS A 58 -13.27 -1.23 -2.76
CA HIS A 58 -14.12 -0.89 -1.62
C HIS A 58 -14.73 0.52 -1.72
N SER A 59 -14.08 1.47 -2.40
CA SER A 59 -14.55 2.86 -2.52
C SER A 59 -14.01 3.52 -3.79
N PRO A 60 -14.77 3.50 -4.90
CA PRO A 60 -14.31 3.95 -6.22
C PRO A 60 -14.00 5.45 -6.29
N GLU A 61 -14.45 6.25 -5.32
CA GLU A 61 -14.07 7.67 -5.19
C GLU A 61 -12.55 7.84 -4.96
N ARG A 62 -11.87 6.78 -4.49
CA ARG A 62 -10.43 6.76 -4.18
C ARG A 62 -9.54 6.48 -5.39
N THR A 63 -10.11 6.18 -6.57
CA THR A 63 -9.37 5.81 -7.79
C THR A 63 -8.32 6.87 -8.19
N ASN A 64 -8.68 8.16 -8.08
CA ASN A 64 -7.77 9.28 -8.37
C ASN A 64 -6.49 9.27 -7.50
N VAL A 65 -6.58 8.74 -6.28
CA VAL A 65 -5.44 8.67 -5.36
C VAL A 65 -4.48 7.61 -5.84
N LEU A 66 -4.98 6.43 -6.21
CA LEU A 66 -4.13 5.36 -6.73
C LEU A 66 -3.46 5.78 -8.02
N GLU A 67 -4.18 6.43 -8.94
CA GLU A 67 -3.57 6.94 -10.17
C GLU A 67 -2.41 7.88 -9.84
N ARG A 68 -2.58 8.78 -8.86
CA ARG A 68 -1.52 9.67 -8.42
C ARG A 68 -0.34 8.90 -7.77
N TRP A 69 -0.63 7.89 -6.97
CA TRP A 69 0.38 7.06 -6.32
C TRP A 69 1.16 6.19 -7.32
N LEU A 70 0.48 5.51 -8.24
CA LEU A 70 1.07 4.75 -9.34
C LEU A 70 2.00 5.63 -10.19
N ASN A 71 1.55 6.82 -10.57
CA ASN A 71 2.41 7.75 -11.32
C ASN A 71 3.62 8.25 -10.52
N SER A 72 3.58 8.19 -9.18
CA SER A 72 4.66 8.68 -8.32
C SER A 72 5.67 7.60 -7.93
N ILE A 73 5.24 6.34 -7.77
CA ILE A 73 6.09 5.23 -7.28
C ILE A 73 6.43 4.23 -8.39
N PHE A 74 5.55 4.02 -9.39
CA PHE A 74 5.81 3.11 -10.51
C PHE A 74 6.52 3.68 -11.76
N PRO A 75 6.99 4.95 -11.87
CA PRO A 75 7.66 5.38 -13.11
C PRO A 75 8.98 4.61 -13.35
N SER A 76 9.58 4.07 -12.30
CA SER A 76 10.78 3.23 -12.35
C SER A 76 10.49 1.80 -12.87
N LEU A 77 9.27 1.28 -12.69
CA LEU A 77 8.92 -0.09 -13.08
C LEU A 77 8.61 -0.23 -14.56
N LEU A 78 7.89 0.73 -15.12
CA LEU A 78 7.57 0.77 -16.54
C LEU A 78 8.79 1.10 -17.41
N SER A 79 9.91 1.50 -16.79
CA SER A 79 11.19 1.78 -17.45
C SER A 79 12.16 0.58 -17.40
N GLN A 80 11.71 -0.60 -16.96
CA GLN A 80 12.48 -1.87 -16.97
C GLN A 80 11.90 -2.90 -17.97
N GLU A 81 11.24 -2.43 -19.03
CA GLU A 81 10.96 -3.24 -20.24
C GLU A 81 11.86 -2.82 -21.42
#